data_AF-A0A0F0HMT0-F1
#
_entry.id   AF-A0A0F0HMT0-F1
#
_cell.length_a   1.000
_cell.length_b   1.000
_cell.length_c   1.000
_cell.angle_alpha   90.00
_cell.angle_beta   90.00
_cell.angle_gamma   90.00
#
_symmetry.space_group_name_H-M   'P 1'
#
loop_
_entity.id
_entity.type
_entity.pdbx_description
1 polymer ?
#
loop_
_entity_poly.entity_id
_entity_poly.type
_entity_poly.pdbx_seq_one_letter_code
_entity_poly.pdbx_strand_id
1 'polypeptide(L)'
;MKFYFGGAEIPSHRQLLCQEAISHVALSFMGLRRRTRFTKPWLTTENFSPEQHVLVDSGCHTLNREGVEVDPSEIADIAEVYDEFIRQNLNSIAAYTEFDALAMGKEWIEERRSALDPEKAVVVWHEEWGIDELRRMADTYPYIAVGQGTAGDRDIVPLLRSLSRAGRLHGYGFSSPPLMLAANWYSASSTTWLSAAQHGETFVWTGHELKRYPNRYKGQARKRHRTLFESIGLDAELIEQDDPTENLRLSLWSWQQQIAHISQRHGEGVAGSPNGRKTGNRESGTGVVEVTTSEEETEGATPAPIQRAKKTLPGLEMEAFTHRYTDPEDGERKTRTEYRATAVDLNIRVCDGCFLARKCPEYQPGESCAYEIPIKVRTKEQYIALLDSLIAMQAARVFSMRMSEEVEGGYADPNLSQEMDRMARFVKLKADIEEAGFTFSMKVQQKGEAQIGIISRLFGKEAGGAPALSPAGTVSVEEALGQLGVVDAEVVE
;
A
#
# COMPACT_ATOMS: atom_id res chain seq x y z
N MET A 1 -13.87 -6.32 -1.87
CA MET A 1 -13.45 -4.93 -1.58
C MET A 1 -14.17 -3.95 -2.50
N LYS A 2 -14.72 -2.85 -1.97
CA LYS A 2 -15.31 -1.74 -2.77
C LYS A 2 -14.21 -0.81 -3.27
N PHE A 3 -14.14 -0.50 -4.56
CA PHE A 3 -13.10 0.39 -5.10
C PHE A 3 -13.70 1.64 -5.74
N TYR A 4 -13.39 2.81 -5.17
CA TYR A 4 -13.91 4.10 -5.61
C TYR A 4 -12.93 4.77 -6.59
N PHE A 5 -13.38 4.97 -7.83
CA PHE A 5 -12.61 5.69 -8.85
C PHE A 5 -12.72 7.20 -8.60
N GLY A 6 -11.62 7.80 -8.14
CA GLY A 6 -11.53 9.23 -7.81
C GLY A 6 -11.40 10.12 -9.05
N GLY A 7 -11.75 11.41 -8.89
CA GLY A 7 -11.70 12.42 -9.94
C GLY A 7 -13.06 12.81 -10.52
N ALA A 8 -14.15 12.38 -9.89
CA ALA A 8 -15.51 12.64 -10.36
C ALA A 8 -15.99 14.09 -10.14
N GLU A 9 -15.18 14.96 -9.53
CA GLU A 9 -15.42 16.41 -9.49
C GLU A 9 -15.34 17.05 -10.88
N ILE A 10 -14.64 16.40 -11.82
CA ILE A 10 -14.52 16.85 -13.21
C ILE A 10 -15.71 16.28 -14.01
N PRO A 11 -16.54 17.14 -14.66
CA PRO A 11 -17.72 16.67 -15.38
C PRO A 11 -17.45 15.62 -16.47
N SER A 12 -16.37 15.78 -17.25
CA SER A 12 -16.00 14.81 -18.29
C SER A 12 -15.64 13.43 -17.72
N HIS A 13 -14.91 13.38 -16.60
CA HIS A 13 -14.61 12.13 -15.92
C HIS A 13 -15.87 11.48 -15.35
N ARG A 14 -16.75 12.27 -14.72
CA ARG A 14 -18.02 11.79 -14.17
C ARG A 14 -18.92 11.19 -15.25
N GLN A 15 -19.01 11.84 -16.41
CA GLN A 15 -19.74 11.33 -17.56
C GLN A 15 -19.15 10.01 -18.06
N LEU A 16 -17.81 9.94 -18.20
CA LEU A 16 -17.12 8.72 -18.62
C LEU A 16 -17.36 7.55 -17.64
N LEU A 17 -17.22 7.80 -16.33
CA LEU A 17 -17.48 6.78 -15.30
C LEU A 17 -18.92 6.26 -15.35
N CYS A 18 -19.89 7.13 -15.63
CA CYS A 18 -21.29 6.74 -15.81
C CYS A 18 -21.49 5.89 -17.08
N GLN A 19 -20.87 6.29 -18.21
CA GLN A 19 -20.94 5.56 -19.49
C GLN A 19 -20.33 4.16 -19.41
N GLU A 20 -19.23 4.02 -18.68
CA GLU A 20 -18.54 2.74 -18.44
C GLU A 20 -19.16 1.93 -17.29
N ALA A 21 -20.36 2.32 -16.82
CA ALA A 21 -21.11 1.66 -15.76
C ALA A 21 -20.30 1.44 -14.46
N ILE A 22 -19.44 2.40 -14.10
CA ILE A 22 -18.68 2.36 -12.85
C ILE A 22 -19.60 2.67 -11.68
N SER A 23 -19.82 1.67 -10.82
CA SER A 23 -20.74 1.75 -9.68
C SER A 23 -20.17 2.45 -8.45
N HIS A 24 -18.85 2.55 -8.30
CA HIS A 24 -18.24 3.15 -7.11
C HIS A 24 -17.30 4.29 -7.54
N VAL A 25 -17.65 5.52 -7.18
CA VAL A 25 -16.95 6.73 -7.64
C VAL A 25 -16.59 7.62 -6.46
N ALA A 26 -15.46 8.30 -6.53
CA ALA A 26 -15.03 9.26 -5.51
C ALA A 26 -14.97 10.70 -6.06
N LEU A 27 -15.48 11.62 -5.26
CA LEU A 27 -15.55 13.05 -5.53
C LEU A 27 -14.65 13.78 -4.54
N SER A 28 -13.68 14.58 -5.00
CA SER A 28 -12.96 15.49 -4.11
C SER A 28 -13.74 16.78 -3.88
N PHE A 29 -14.11 17.09 -2.63
CA PHE A 29 -14.76 18.35 -2.27
C PHE A 29 -13.84 19.55 -2.55
N MET A 30 -12.58 19.50 -2.11
CA MET A 30 -11.61 20.56 -2.43
C MET A 30 -11.39 20.72 -3.94
N GLY A 31 -11.40 19.61 -4.68
CA GLY A 31 -11.38 19.63 -6.14
C GLY A 31 -12.61 20.31 -6.74
N LEU A 32 -13.80 19.99 -6.23
CA LEU A 32 -15.07 20.58 -6.68
C LEU A 32 -15.15 22.08 -6.35
N ARG A 33 -14.75 22.48 -5.13
CA ARG A 33 -14.75 23.87 -4.65
C ARG A 33 -13.92 24.79 -5.54
N ARG A 34 -12.79 24.33 -6.04
CA ARG A 34 -11.95 25.10 -6.98
C ARG A 34 -12.65 25.39 -8.32
N ARG A 35 -13.71 24.65 -8.65
CA ARG A 35 -14.40 24.71 -9.94
C ARG A 35 -15.83 25.22 -9.84
N THR A 36 -16.38 25.30 -8.62
CA THR A 36 -17.80 25.58 -8.39
C THR A 36 -17.95 26.67 -7.33
N ARG A 37 -18.76 27.69 -7.63
CA ARG A 37 -19.00 28.82 -6.72
C ARG A 37 -20.07 28.56 -5.64
N PHE A 38 -20.66 27.35 -5.62
CA PHE A 38 -21.73 26.92 -4.69
C PHE A 38 -22.86 27.95 -4.48
N THR A 39 -23.26 28.68 -5.55
CA THR A 39 -24.37 29.65 -5.48
C THR A 39 -25.72 29.00 -5.22
N LYS A 40 -25.81 27.69 -5.45
CA LYS A 40 -26.92 26.81 -5.07
C LYS A 40 -26.33 25.54 -4.44
N PRO A 41 -27.09 24.82 -3.60
CA PRO A 41 -26.72 23.49 -3.13
C PRO A 41 -26.29 22.61 -4.29
N TRP A 42 -25.11 22.00 -4.18
CA TRP A 42 -24.64 21.03 -5.18
C TRP A 42 -25.01 19.64 -4.69
N LEU A 43 -26.03 19.06 -5.31
CA LEU A 43 -26.59 17.78 -4.89
C LEU A 43 -26.00 16.63 -5.72
N THR A 44 -25.55 15.57 -5.05
CA THR A 44 -25.02 14.37 -5.70
C THR A 44 -26.09 13.65 -6.51
N THR A 45 -27.35 13.71 -6.09
CA THR A 45 -28.51 13.15 -6.81
C THR A 45 -28.77 13.79 -8.17
N GLU A 46 -28.33 15.03 -8.37
CA GLU A 46 -28.46 15.74 -9.65
C GLU A 46 -27.28 15.46 -10.59
N ASN A 47 -26.16 15.00 -10.04
CA ASN A 47 -24.88 14.92 -10.76
C ASN A 47 -24.40 13.49 -11.02
N PHE A 48 -24.92 12.51 -10.28
CA PHE A 48 -24.57 11.10 -10.39
C PHE A 48 -25.81 10.25 -10.67
N SER A 49 -25.63 9.10 -11.33
CA SER A 49 -26.75 8.18 -11.54
C SER A 49 -27.11 7.47 -10.23
N PRO A 50 -28.39 7.08 -10.02
CA PRO A 50 -28.83 6.36 -8.82
C PRO A 50 -28.10 5.03 -8.56
N GLU A 51 -27.51 4.44 -9.61
CA GLU A 51 -26.73 3.20 -9.56
C GLU A 51 -25.29 3.43 -9.07
N GLN A 52 -24.84 4.69 -8.93
CA GLN A 52 -23.50 5.03 -8.47
C GLN A 52 -23.44 5.32 -6.98
N HIS A 53 -22.59 4.59 -6.27
CA HIS A 53 -22.21 4.81 -4.88
C HIS A 53 -21.09 5.84 -4.81
N VAL A 54 -21.42 7.04 -4.33
CA VAL A 54 -20.47 8.16 -4.23
C VAL A 54 -19.77 8.15 -2.87
N LEU A 55 -18.44 8.17 -2.89
CA LEU A 55 -17.61 8.54 -1.74
C LEU A 55 -17.19 10.00 -1.88
N VAL A 56 -17.45 10.82 -0.85
CA VAL A 56 -16.97 12.20 -0.82
C VAL A 56 -15.65 12.24 -0.06
N ASP A 57 -14.59 12.60 -0.76
CA ASP A 57 -13.27 12.85 -0.19
C ASP A 57 -13.17 14.34 0.15
N SER A 58 -12.82 14.68 1.40
CA SER A 58 -12.57 16.06 1.83
C SER A 58 -11.57 16.75 0.90
N GLY A 59 -10.56 16.02 0.42
CA GLY A 59 -9.46 16.54 -0.37
C GLY A 59 -8.45 17.35 0.45
N CYS A 60 -8.50 17.24 1.79
CA CYS A 60 -7.56 17.87 2.72
C CYS A 60 -6.11 17.42 2.50
N HIS A 61 -5.88 16.29 1.82
CA HIS A 61 -4.56 15.95 1.29
C HIS A 61 -3.89 17.14 0.56
N THR A 62 -4.65 18.01 -0.11
CA THR A 62 -4.09 19.19 -0.78
C THR A 62 -3.63 20.29 0.19
N LEU A 63 -4.29 20.42 1.34
CA LEU A 63 -3.92 21.32 2.43
C LEU A 63 -2.74 20.76 3.24
N ASN A 64 -2.66 19.43 3.33
CA ASN A 64 -1.64 18.71 4.10
C ASN A 64 -0.31 18.53 3.34
N ARG A 65 -0.14 19.15 2.17
CA ARG A 65 1.13 19.07 1.41
C ARG A 65 2.18 19.96 2.04
N GLU A 66 3.42 19.47 2.05
CA GLU A 66 4.57 20.28 2.45
C GLU A 66 4.64 21.58 1.63
N GLY A 67 4.85 22.70 2.33
CA GLY A 67 4.97 24.04 1.73
C GLY A 67 3.64 24.72 1.38
N VAL A 68 2.49 24.10 1.65
CA VAL A 68 1.19 24.77 1.53
C VAL A 68 0.86 25.49 2.84
N GLU A 69 0.96 26.81 2.82
CA GLU A 69 0.52 27.67 3.92
C GLU A 69 -0.86 28.24 3.60
N VAL A 70 -1.85 27.91 4.45
CA VAL A 70 -3.22 28.44 4.37
C VAL A 70 -3.57 28.97 5.76
N ASP A 71 -4.23 30.12 5.79
CA ASP A 71 -4.63 30.74 7.06
C ASP A 71 -5.63 29.84 7.82
N PRO A 72 -5.43 29.61 9.13
CA PRO A 72 -6.34 28.77 9.93
C PRO A 72 -7.81 29.21 9.89
N SER A 73 -8.09 30.51 9.77
CA SER A 73 -9.47 30.99 9.62
C SER A 73 -10.07 30.61 8.27
N GLU A 74 -9.28 30.63 7.19
CA GLU A 74 -9.73 30.12 5.89
C GLU A 74 -9.99 28.62 5.95
N ILE A 75 -9.15 27.85 6.65
CA ILE A 75 -9.37 26.40 6.82
C ILE A 75 -10.67 26.15 7.58
N ALA A 76 -10.95 26.92 8.64
CA ALA A 76 -12.19 26.82 9.40
C ALA A 76 -13.42 27.15 8.52
N ASP A 77 -13.37 28.21 7.72
CA ASP A 77 -14.44 28.57 6.78
C ASP A 77 -14.68 27.46 5.75
N ILE A 78 -13.62 26.86 5.21
CA ILE A 78 -13.73 25.73 4.28
C ILE A 78 -14.39 24.53 4.95
N ALA A 79 -14.05 24.25 6.21
CA ALA A 79 -14.58 23.14 6.97
C ALA A 79 -16.09 23.28 7.23
N GLU A 80 -16.57 24.49 7.52
CA GLU A 80 -18.01 24.76 7.67
C GLU A 80 -18.78 24.54 6.36
N VAL A 81 -18.22 24.97 5.23
CA VAL A 81 -18.81 24.72 3.90
C VAL A 81 -18.81 23.22 3.58
N TYR A 82 -17.76 22.49 3.99
CA TYR A 82 -17.70 21.05 3.84
C TYR A 82 -18.79 20.35 4.66
N ASP A 83 -19.00 20.73 5.92
CA ASP A 83 -20.02 20.13 6.77
C ASP A 83 -21.43 20.37 6.22
N GLU A 84 -21.72 21.58 5.70
CA GLU A 84 -22.98 21.86 5.02
C GLU A 84 -23.13 21.03 3.74
N PHE A 85 -22.07 20.89 2.94
CA PHE A 85 -22.08 20.03 1.77
C PHE A 85 -22.40 18.57 2.11
N ILE A 86 -21.79 18.03 3.18
CA ILE A 86 -22.08 16.68 3.66
C ILE A 86 -23.51 16.58 4.16
N ARG A 87 -23.98 17.53 4.97
CA ARG A 87 -25.36 17.55 5.50
C ARG A 87 -26.42 17.51 4.39
N GLN A 88 -26.22 18.26 3.31
CA GLN A 88 -27.12 18.28 2.16
C GLN A 88 -27.13 16.96 1.37
N ASN A 89 -26.03 16.21 1.40
CA ASN A 89 -25.81 15.02 0.59
C ASN A 89 -25.77 13.70 1.38
N LEU A 90 -25.90 13.75 2.72
CA LEU A 90 -25.64 12.62 3.59
C LEU A 90 -26.48 11.39 3.22
N ASN A 91 -27.74 11.59 2.81
CA ASN A 91 -28.64 10.51 2.46
C ASN A 91 -28.31 9.84 1.11
N SER A 92 -27.70 10.57 0.17
CA SER A 92 -27.42 10.10 -1.19
C SER A 92 -26.00 9.56 -1.37
N ILE A 93 -25.06 9.91 -0.49
CA ILE A 93 -23.68 9.40 -0.54
C ILE A 93 -23.54 8.06 0.19
N ALA A 94 -22.58 7.26 -0.24
CA ALA A 94 -22.27 5.97 0.37
C ALA A 94 -21.33 6.10 1.59
N ALA A 95 -20.40 7.04 1.53
CA ALA A 95 -19.44 7.35 2.60
C ALA A 95 -18.81 8.73 2.36
N TYR A 96 -18.16 9.29 3.37
CA TYR A 96 -17.33 10.50 3.23
C TYR A 96 -16.15 10.47 4.18
N THR A 97 -15.02 11.08 3.81
CA THR A 97 -13.88 11.23 4.73
C THR A 97 -14.08 12.42 5.66
N GLU A 98 -13.53 12.37 6.86
CA GLU A 98 -13.51 13.56 7.71
C GLU A 98 -12.68 14.70 7.10
N PHE A 99 -12.86 15.91 7.62
CA PHE A 99 -12.05 17.07 7.23
C PHE A 99 -10.75 17.09 8.04
N ASP A 100 -9.72 16.41 7.55
CA ASP A 100 -8.45 16.10 8.23
C ASP A 100 -7.34 17.12 7.94
N ALA A 101 -7.62 18.42 8.07
CA ALA A 101 -6.61 19.47 7.85
C ALA A 101 -5.58 19.54 8.99
N LEU A 102 -4.38 18.97 8.78
CA LEU A 102 -3.32 18.84 9.79
C LEU A 102 -2.81 20.18 10.33
N ALA A 103 -2.90 21.25 9.53
CA ALA A 103 -2.52 22.60 9.96
C ALA A 103 -3.34 23.11 11.16
N MET A 104 -4.55 22.58 11.38
CA MET A 104 -5.40 22.93 12.53
C MET A 104 -5.01 22.16 13.80
N GLY A 105 -4.16 21.14 13.68
CA GLY A 105 -3.77 20.27 14.79
C GLY A 105 -4.76 19.15 15.07
N LYS A 106 -4.27 18.11 15.76
CA LYS A 106 -5.03 16.88 16.06
C LYS A 106 -6.28 17.15 16.89
N GLU A 107 -6.18 17.98 17.92
CA GLU A 107 -7.27 18.26 18.85
C GLU A 107 -8.48 18.87 18.14
N TRP A 108 -8.24 19.82 17.23
CA TRP A 108 -9.30 20.42 16.42
C TRP A 108 -10.00 19.41 15.51
N ILE A 109 -9.24 18.49 14.90
CA ILE A 109 -9.81 17.41 14.07
C ILE A 109 -10.66 16.48 14.95
N GLU A 110 -10.16 16.10 16.13
CA GLU A 110 -10.86 15.19 17.04
C GLU A 110 -12.15 15.77 17.61
N GLU A 111 -12.18 17.07 17.95
CA GLU A 111 -13.39 17.75 18.43
C GLU A 111 -14.53 17.66 17.40
N ARG A 112 -14.20 17.78 16.12
CA ARG A 112 -15.16 17.69 15.01
C ARG A 112 -15.72 16.28 14.79
N ARG A 113 -15.04 15.23 15.26
CA ARG A 113 -15.51 13.84 15.12
C ARG A 113 -16.83 13.57 15.84
N SER A 114 -17.15 14.37 16.86
CA SER A 114 -18.42 14.26 17.61
C SER A 114 -19.66 14.52 16.76
N ALA A 115 -19.53 15.26 15.66
CA ALA A 115 -20.62 15.61 14.75
C ALA A 115 -20.71 14.69 13.51
N LEU A 116 -19.80 13.72 13.39
CA LEU A 116 -19.75 12.82 12.24
C LEU A 116 -20.83 11.73 12.33
N ASP A 117 -21.36 11.34 11.16
CA ASP A 117 -22.24 10.19 11.04
C ASP A 117 -21.43 8.89 11.26
N PRO A 118 -21.73 8.07 12.27
CA PRO A 118 -20.92 6.91 12.61
C PRO A 118 -20.98 5.79 11.57
N GLU A 119 -22.01 5.77 10.71
CA GLU A 119 -22.17 4.70 9.71
C GLU A 119 -21.39 5.01 8.42
N LYS A 120 -21.36 6.29 8.02
CA LYS A 120 -20.84 6.76 6.73
C LYS A 120 -19.51 7.50 6.81
N ALA A 121 -19.16 8.11 7.93
CA ALA A 121 -17.91 8.84 8.07
C ALA A 121 -16.72 7.88 8.09
N VAL A 122 -15.68 8.24 7.34
CA VAL A 122 -14.38 7.57 7.29
C VAL A 122 -13.38 8.46 8.00
N VAL A 123 -12.96 8.03 9.19
CA VAL A 123 -12.02 8.78 10.02
C VAL A 123 -10.60 8.52 9.52
N VAL A 124 -9.80 9.56 9.29
CA VAL A 124 -8.48 9.45 8.67
C VAL A 124 -7.42 9.31 9.76
N TRP A 125 -6.64 8.23 9.70
CA TRP A 125 -5.47 8.08 10.55
C TRP A 125 -4.22 8.62 9.83
N HIS A 126 -3.45 9.42 10.55
CA HIS A 126 -2.16 9.96 10.11
C HIS A 126 -1.02 9.23 10.82
N GLU A 127 0.03 8.93 10.06
CA GLU A 127 1.19 8.15 10.52
C GLU A 127 1.86 8.77 11.75
N GLU A 128 1.93 10.10 11.75
CA GLU A 128 2.57 10.94 12.76
C GLU A 128 1.93 10.79 14.14
N TRP A 129 0.69 10.29 14.22
CA TRP A 129 0.00 10.04 15.49
C TRP A 129 0.37 8.68 16.11
N GLY A 130 1.08 7.83 15.37
CA GLY A 130 1.60 6.55 15.85
C GLY A 130 0.59 5.40 15.82
N ILE A 131 1.12 4.19 15.99
CA ILE A 131 0.38 2.94 15.87
C ILE A 131 -0.61 2.72 17.02
N ASP A 132 -0.27 3.16 18.23
CA ASP A 132 -1.17 3.04 19.39
C ASP A 132 -2.45 3.85 19.19
N GLU A 133 -2.33 4.99 18.50
CA GLU A 133 -3.49 5.78 18.12
C GLU A 133 -4.36 5.07 17.09
N LEU A 134 -3.76 4.42 16.09
CA LEU A 134 -4.52 3.62 15.12
C LEU A 134 -5.34 2.53 15.82
N ARG A 135 -4.80 1.89 16.87
CA ARG A 135 -5.52 0.89 17.67
C ARG A 135 -6.69 1.52 18.41
N ARG A 136 -6.45 2.63 19.12
CA ARG A 136 -7.50 3.37 19.85
C ARG A 136 -8.62 3.82 18.91
N MET A 137 -8.26 4.35 17.75
CA MET A 137 -9.22 4.74 16.72
C MET A 137 -10.00 3.52 16.24
N ALA A 138 -9.37 2.37 16.00
CA ALA A 138 -10.05 1.14 15.56
C ALA A 138 -11.04 0.57 16.59
N ASP A 139 -10.80 0.81 17.88
CA ASP A 139 -11.74 0.45 18.94
C ASP A 139 -12.92 1.44 19.05
N THR A 140 -12.76 2.66 18.52
CA THR A 140 -13.72 3.78 18.68
C THR A 140 -14.58 4.00 17.44
N TYR A 141 -13.97 3.91 16.25
CA TYR A 141 -14.60 4.26 14.99
C TYR A 141 -14.75 3.02 14.10
N PRO A 142 -15.94 2.76 13.55
CA PRO A 142 -16.20 1.56 12.76
C PRO A 142 -15.60 1.62 11.35
N TYR A 143 -15.10 2.78 10.92
CA TYR A 143 -14.60 3.00 9.56
C TYR A 143 -13.42 3.98 9.55
N ILE A 144 -12.24 3.47 9.19
CA ILE A 144 -10.97 4.21 9.27
C ILE A 144 -10.25 4.18 7.93
N ALA A 145 -9.73 5.32 7.51
CA ALA A 145 -8.85 5.45 6.36
C ALA A 145 -7.38 5.33 6.76
N VAL A 146 -6.62 4.60 5.94
CA VAL A 146 -5.16 4.44 6.06
C VAL A 146 -4.54 4.84 4.72
N GLY A 147 -3.61 5.79 4.76
CA GLY A 147 -2.92 6.30 3.58
C GLY A 147 -1.95 5.29 2.94
N GLN A 148 -1.67 5.47 1.65
CA GLN A 148 -0.76 4.59 0.92
C GLN A 148 0.69 4.56 1.46
N GLY A 149 1.17 5.66 2.07
CA GLY A 149 2.54 5.77 2.57
C GLY A 149 2.88 4.73 3.64
N THR A 150 1.91 4.41 4.49
CA THR A 150 2.03 3.43 5.58
C THR A 150 1.47 2.07 5.23
N ALA A 151 0.44 1.98 4.40
CA ALA A 151 -0.26 0.72 4.13
C ALA A 151 0.63 -0.39 3.54
N GLY A 152 1.77 -0.03 2.93
CA GLY A 152 2.74 -0.97 2.37
C GLY A 152 3.86 -1.40 3.33
N ASP A 153 3.96 -0.79 4.52
CA ASP A 153 5.02 -1.10 5.48
C ASP A 153 4.82 -2.51 6.06
N ARG A 154 5.87 -3.33 5.98
CA ARG A 154 5.86 -4.72 6.46
C ARG A 154 5.56 -4.81 7.96
N ASP A 155 5.92 -3.78 8.72
CA ASP A 155 5.77 -3.78 10.16
C ASP A 155 4.31 -3.49 10.59
N ILE A 156 3.56 -2.70 9.81
CA ILE A 156 2.16 -2.38 10.11
C ILE A 156 1.15 -3.36 9.47
N VAL A 157 1.53 -4.04 8.38
CA VAL A 157 0.66 -5.00 7.68
C VAL A 157 -0.01 -6.05 8.59
N PRO A 158 0.70 -6.69 9.55
CA PRO A 158 0.07 -7.63 10.48
C PRO A 158 -1.02 -6.98 11.32
N LEU A 159 -0.81 -5.73 11.76
CA LEU A 159 -1.81 -4.96 12.48
C LEU A 159 -3.01 -4.64 11.58
N LEU A 160 -2.78 -4.10 10.38
CA LEU A 160 -3.86 -3.78 9.44
C LEU A 160 -4.74 -4.99 9.14
N ARG A 161 -4.14 -6.17 8.97
CA ARG A 161 -4.88 -7.45 8.80
C ARG A 161 -5.70 -7.83 10.03
N SER A 162 -5.19 -7.56 11.23
CA SER A 162 -5.94 -7.78 12.47
C SER A 162 -7.12 -6.82 12.56
N LEU A 163 -6.90 -5.53 12.31
CA LEU A 163 -7.94 -4.49 12.38
C LEU A 163 -9.03 -4.72 11.34
N SER A 164 -8.67 -5.14 10.12
CA SER A 164 -9.63 -5.42 9.04
C SER A 164 -10.58 -6.58 9.31
N ARG A 165 -10.38 -7.36 10.38
CA ARG A 165 -11.31 -8.43 10.80
C ARG A 165 -12.44 -7.91 11.69
N ALA A 166 -12.20 -6.81 12.41
CA ALA A 166 -13.14 -6.26 13.39
C ALA A 166 -13.79 -4.95 12.92
N GLY A 167 -13.09 -4.17 12.08
CA GLY A 167 -13.56 -2.88 11.57
C GLY A 167 -13.45 -2.76 10.06
N ARG A 168 -14.00 -1.66 9.53
CA ARG A 168 -13.91 -1.32 8.11
C ARG A 168 -12.67 -0.46 7.88
N LEU A 169 -11.74 -0.95 7.05
CA LEU A 169 -10.58 -0.16 6.62
C LEU A 169 -10.78 0.35 5.20
N HIS A 170 -10.50 1.64 5.00
CA HIS A 170 -10.43 2.30 3.71
C HIS A 170 -8.97 2.53 3.29
N GLY A 171 -8.55 1.98 2.15
CA GLY A 171 -7.26 2.30 1.55
C GLY A 171 -7.30 3.64 0.84
N TYR A 172 -6.68 4.67 1.41
CA TYR A 172 -6.76 6.05 0.89
C TYR A 172 -5.62 6.34 -0.09
N GLY A 173 -5.98 6.65 -1.33
CA GLY A 173 -5.03 7.01 -2.39
C GLY A 173 -4.19 5.85 -2.92
N PHE A 174 -4.73 4.64 -2.97
CA PHE A 174 -3.95 3.44 -3.34
C PHE A 174 -3.60 3.43 -4.82
N SER A 175 -2.30 3.34 -5.10
CA SER A 175 -1.76 3.43 -6.47
C SER A 175 -1.29 2.10 -7.06
N SER A 176 -1.28 1.01 -6.28
CA SER A 176 -0.72 -0.26 -6.73
C SER A 176 -1.36 -1.50 -6.09
N PRO A 177 -1.31 -2.67 -6.76
CA PRO A 177 -1.84 -3.94 -6.25
C PRO A 177 -1.24 -4.40 -4.90
N PRO A 178 0.07 -4.25 -4.60
CA PRO A 178 0.63 -4.64 -3.31
C PRO A 178 -0.08 -3.98 -2.11
N LEU A 179 -0.45 -2.71 -2.23
CA LEU A 179 -1.21 -2.00 -1.18
C LEU A 179 -2.58 -2.62 -0.97
N MET A 180 -3.27 -2.97 -2.05
CA MET A 180 -4.60 -3.61 -2.00
C MET A 180 -4.56 -5.03 -1.41
N LEU A 181 -3.41 -5.71 -1.50
CA LEU A 181 -3.20 -7.05 -0.93
C LEU A 181 -2.64 -7.02 0.50
N ALA A 182 -2.33 -5.83 1.02
CA ALA A 182 -1.74 -5.65 2.34
C ALA A 182 -2.69 -6.14 3.45
N ALA A 183 -3.97 -5.79 3.38
CA ALA A 183 -5.00 -6.15 4.35
C ALA A 183 -6.32 -6.50 3.66
N ASN A 184 -7.31 -6.99 4.44
CA ASN A 184 -8.65 -7.24 3.90
C ASN A 184 -9.46 -5.95 3.86
N TRP A 185 -9.13 -5.06 2.93
CA TRP A 185 -9.74 -3.74 2.86
C TRP A 185 -11.25 -3.82 2.60
N TYR A 186 -12.03 -3.11 3.41
CA TYR A 186 -13.47 -2.95 3.16
C TYR A 186 -13.67 -2.13 1.88
N SER A 187 -12.88 -1.07 1.72
CA SER A 187 -12.87 -0.26 0.51
C SER A 187 -11.50 0.36 0.23
N ALA A 188 -11.31 0.90 -0.97
CA ALA A 188 -10.16 1.73 -1.32
C ALA A 188 -10.56 2.78 -2.35
N SER A 189 -9.78 3.87 -2.47
CA SER A 189 -9.99 4.92 -3.47
C SER A 189 -8.69 5.26 -4.18
N SER A 190 -8.79 5.69 -5.44
CA SER A 190 -7.63 6.11 -6.23
C SER A 190 -7.98 7.01 -7.41
N THR A 191 -7.10 7.98 -7.68
CA THR A 191 -7.08 8.79 -8.90
C THR A 191 -6.05 8.29 -9.92
N THR A 192 -5.27 7.23 -9.62
CA THR A 192 -4.16 6.77 -10.48
C THR A 192 -4.61 6.35 -11.88
N TRP A 193 -5.86 5.93 -12.05
CA TRP A 193 -6.41 5.61 -13.37
C TRP A 193 -6.40 6.82 -14.34
N LEU A 194 -6.42 8.06 -13.81
CA LEU A 194 -6.36 9.31 -14.59
C LEU A 194 -4.97 9.57 -15.19
N SER A 195 -3.92 8.92 -14.70
CA SER A 195 -2.55 9.12 -15.20
C SER A 195 -2.40 8.74 -16.68
N ALA A 196 -3.34 7.96 -17.22
CA ALA A 196 -3.40 7.69 -18.66
C ALA A 196 -3.59 8.96 -19.50
N ALA A 197 -4.51 9.84 -19.08
CA ALA A 197 -4.75 11.13 -19.75
C ALA A 197 -3.80 12.23 -19.26
N GLN A 198 -3.47 12.28 -17.98
CA GLN A 198 -2.65 13.37 -17.40
C GLN A 198 -1.16 13.26 -17.72
N HIS A 199 -0.65 12.03 -17.85
CA HIS A 199 0.79 11.78 -17.98
C HIS A 199 1.13 10.88 -19.18
N GLY A 200 0.14 10.52 -20.01
CA GLY A 200 0.35 9.65 -21.18
C GLY A 200 0.76 8.22 -20.82
N GLU A 201 0.43 7.76 -19.61
CA GLU A 201 0.70 6.39 -19.21
C GLU A 201 -0.26 5.40 -19.88
N THR A 202 0.12 4.13 -19.92
CA THR A 202 -0.76 3.07 -20.43
C THR A 202 -0.90 1.99 -19.37
N PHE A 203 -2.14 1.75 -18.93
CA PHE A 203 -2.47 0.67 -18.02
C PHE A 203 -3.03 -0.50 -18.81
N VAL A 204 -2.47 -1.69 -18.64
CA VAL A 204 -2.93 -2.90 -19.33
C VAL A 204 -3.03 -4.05 -18.36
N TRP A 205 -4.23 -4.60 -18.20
CA TRP A 205 -4.42 -5.88 -17.53
C TRP A 205 -3.98 -7.04 -18.43
N THR A 206 -3.06 -7.86 -17.93
CA THR A 206 -2.46 -8.99 -18.69
C THR A 206 -3.08 -10.35 -18.38
N GLY A 207 -4.20 -10.38 -17.66
CA GLY A 207 -4.85 -11.61 -17.18
C GLY A 207 -4.45 -12.04 -15.77
N HIS A 208 -3.31 -11.58 -15.27
CA HIS A 208 -2.82 -11.90 -13.92
C HIS A 208 -2.23 -10.69 -13.17
N GLU A 209 -1.80 -9.66 -13.88
CA GLU A 209 -1.29 -8.42 -13.30
C GLU A 209 -1.66 -7.18 -14.13
N LEU A 210 -1.83 -6.05 -13.44
CA LEU A 210 -1.95 -4.73 -14.04
C LEU A 210 -0.55 -4.16 -14.36
N LYS A 211 -0.21 -4.08 -15.64
CA LYS A 211 1.03 -3.43 -16.09
C LYS A 211 0.80 -1.95 -16.32
N ARG A 212 1.68 -1.14 -15.72
CA ARG A 212 1.75 0.31 -15.93
C ARG A 212 2.97 0.63 -16.80
N TYR A 213 2.73 1.16 -17.99
CA TYR A 213 3.77 1.61 -18.90
C TYR A 213 3.89 3.14 -18.80
N PRO A 214 5.06 3.68 -18.40
CA PRO A 214 5.32 5.12 -18.43
C PRO A 214 5.23 5.69 -19.85
N ASN A 215 5.03 7.01 -19.96
CA ASN A 215 4.92 7.74 -21.23
C ASN A 215 6.00 7.35 -22.27
N ARG A 216 7.26 7.20 -21.82
CA ARG A 216 8.39 6.82 -22.69
C ARG A 216 8.22 5.46 -23.41
N TYR A 217 7.38 4.56 -22.90
CA TYR A 217 7.14 3.23 -23.46
C TYR A 217 5.72 3.04 -24.01
N LYS A 218 4.88 4.08 -24.01
CA LYS A 218 3.46 3.95 -24.39
C LYS A 218 3.27 3.43 -25.82
N GLY A 219 4.08 3.91 -26.78
CA GLY A 219 3.97 3.49 -28.18
C GLY A 219 4.27 2.00 -28.38
N GLN A 220 5.29 1.48 -27.70
CA GLN A 220 5.61 0.05 -27.73
C GLN A 220 4.51 -0.78 -27.06
N ALA A 221 4.04 -0.32 -25.90
CA ALA A 221 2.99 -1.01 -25.13
C ALA A 221 1.69 -1.11 -25.92
N ARG A 222 1.24 0.00 -26.51
CA ARG A 222 -0.03 0.07 -27.25
C ARG A 222 -0.01 -0.82 -28.49
N LYS A 223 1.10 -0.83 -29.24
CA LYS A 223 1.29 -1.76 -30.36
C LYS A 223 1.31 -3.23 -29.92
N ARG A 224 2.02 -3.53 -28.82
CA ARG A 224 2.13 -4.89 -28.27
C ARG A 224 0.77 -5.46 -27.86
N HIS A 225 -0.09 -4.63 -27.28
CA HIS A 225 -1.39 -5.05 -26.74
C HIS A 225 -2.57 -4.71 -27.66
N ARG A 226 -2.31 -4.32 -28.91
CA ARG A 226 -3.34 -3.93 -29.88
C ARG A 226 -4.49 -4.93 -29.99
N THR A 227 -4.16 -6.22 -30.16
CA THR A 227 -5.15 -7.29 -30.29
C THR A 227 -6.03 -7.43 -29.04
N LEU A 228 -5.47 -7.16 -27.85
CA LEU A 228 -6.24 -7.15 -26.61
C LEU A 228 -7.27 -6.02 -26.64
N PHE A 229 -6.88 -4.81 -27.04
CA PHE A 229 -7.76 -3.64 -27.09
C PHE A 229 -8.97 -3.89 -28.01
N GLU A 230 -8.71 -4.40 -29.20
CA GLU A 230 -9.76 -4.77 -30.17
C GLU A 230 -10.68 -5.86 -29.61
N SER A 231 -10.12 -6.86 -28.91
CA SER A 231 -10.91 -7.96 -28.32
C SER A 231 -11.86 -7.52 -27.20
N ILE A 232 -11.55 -6.43 -26.50
CA ILE A 232 -12.38 -5.86 -25.43
C ILE A 232 -13.28 -4.72 -25.92
N GLY A 233 -13.32 -4.47 -27.23
CA GLY A 233 -14.18 -3.48 -27.85
C GLY A 233 -13.70 -2.03 -27.72
N LEU A 234 -12.40 -1.82 -27.49
CA LEU A 234 -11.77 -0.50 -27.54
C LEU A 234 -11.19 -0.22 -28.92
N ASP A 235 -11.14 1.06 -29.28
CA ASP A 235 -10.53 1.55 -30.52
C ASP A 235 -9.00 1.64 -30.35
N ALA A 236 -8.32 0.63 -30.88
CA ALA A 236 -6.87 0.57 -30.79
C ALA A 236 -6.15 1.67 -31.59
N GLU A 237 -6.78 2.22 -32.63
CA GLU A 237 -6.21 3.33 -33.40
C GLU A 237 -6.25 4.62 -32.58
N LEU A 238 -7.37 4.92 -31.92
CA LEU A 238 -7.47 6.06 -31.00
C LEU A 238 -6.49 5.94 -29.83
N ILE A 239 -6.32 4.75 -29.26
CA ILE A 239 -5.33 4.50 -28.20
C ILE A 239 -3.92 4.80 -28.71
N GLU A 240 -3.55 4.31 -29.90
CA GLU A 240 -2.24 4.56 -30.51
C GLU A 240 -2.01 6.05 -30.82
N GLN A 241 -3.06 6.78 -31.19
CA GLN A 241 -3.05 8.23 -31.42
C GLN A 241 -3.06 9.07 -30.13
N ASP A 242 -3.02 8.43 -28.96
CA ASP A 242 -3.02 9.08 -27.65
C ASP A 242 -4.33 9.81 -27.30
N ASP A 243 -5.46 9.32 -27.82
CA ASP A 243 -6.77 9.88 -27.46
C ASP A 243 -7.01 9.75 -25.94
N PRO A 244 -7.27 10.86 -25.22
CA PRO A 244 -7.37 10.83 -23.77
C PRO A 244 -8.58 10.02 -23.29
N THR A 245 -9.69 10.02 -24.03
CA THR A 245 -10.92 9.33 -23.63
C THR A 245 -10.73 7.82 -23.75
N GLU A 246 -10.25 7.35 -24.89
CA GLU A 246 -10.06 5.92 -25.15
C GLU A 246 -8.96 5.33 -24.25
N ASN A 247 -7.91 6.09 -23.96
CA ASN A 247 -6.89 5.69 -22.97
C ASN A 247 -7.45 5.61 -21.55
N LEU A 248 -8.37 6.49 -21.16
CA LEU A 248 -9.06 6.39 -19.87
C LEU A 248 -10.00 5.18 -19.81
N ARG A 249 -10.70 4.85 -20.91
CA ARG A 249 -11.52 3.63 -21.00
C ARG A 249 -10.67 2.36 -20.82
N LEU A 250 -9.51 2.29 -21.48
CA LEU A 250 -8.53 1.22 -21.28
C LEU A 250 -8.05 1.14 -19.83
N SER A 251 -7.78 2.30 -19.22
CA SER A 251 -7.36 2.39 -17.81
C SER A 251 -8.46 1.85 -16.88
N LEU A 252 -9.69 2.33 -17.01
CA LEU A 252 -10.84 1.89 -16.22
C LEU A 252 -11.05 0.38 -16.32
N TRP A 253 -11.09 -0.15 -17.54
CA TRP A 253 -11.22 -1.59 -17.78
C TRP A 253 -10.10 -2.37 -17.08
N SER A 254 -8.84 -1.94 -17.24
CA SER A 254 -7.69 -2.63 -16.67
C SER A 254 -7.72 -2.63 -15.13
N TRP A 255 -8.12 -1.52 -14.51
CA TRP A 255 -8.29 -1.43 -13.06
C TRP A 255 -9.45 -2.30 -12.56
N GLN A 256 -10.59 -2.33 -13.25
CA GLN A 256 -11.70 -3.22 -12.91
C GLN A 256 -11.28 -4.69 -12.92
N GLN A 257 -10.51 -5.12 -13.93
CA GLN A 257 -10.00 -6.50 -13.97
C GLN A 257 -9.06 -6.81 -12.80
N GLN A 258 -8.18 -5.86 -12.44
CA GLN A 258 -7.29 -6.00 -11.29
C GLN A 258 -8.06 -6.14 -9.98
N ILE A 259 -9.11 -5.33 -9.78
CA ILE A 259 -9.96 -5.36 -8.57
C ILE A 259 -10.76 -6.66 -8.51
N ALA A 260 -11.31 -7.11 -9.64
CA ALA A 260 -12.00 -8.39 -9.75
C ALA A 260 -11.06 -9.55 -9.40
N HIS A 261 -9.83 -9.54 -9.92
CA HIS A 261 -8.81 -10.55 -9.61
C HIS A 261 -8.45 -10.58 -8.11
N ILE A 262 -8.31 -9.42 -7.47
CA ILE A 262 -8.04 -9.32 -6.03
C ILE A 262 -9.23 -9.86 -5.24
N SER A 263 -10.45 -9.45 -5.57
CA SER A 263 -11.66 -9.87 -4.84
C SER A 263 -11.87 -11.39 -4.91
N GLN A 264 -11.61 -12.02 -6.05
CA GLN A 264 -11.64 -13.47 -6.21
C GLN A 264 -10.64 -14.18 -5.28
N ARG A 265 -9.43 -13.63 -5.10
CA ARG A 265 -8.42 -14.22 -4.18
C ARG A 265 -8.81 -14.14 -2.71
N HIS A 266 -9.59 -13.13 -2.33
CA HIS A 266 -10.08 -12.95 -0.96
C HIS A 266 -11.36 -13.75 -0.66
N GLY A 267 -11.86 -14.56 -1.60
CA GLY A 267 -13.05 -15.40 -1.39
C GLY A 267 -14.37 -14.64 -1.41
N GLU A 268 -14.36 -13.34 -1.73
CA GLU A 268 -15.58 -12.58 -1.98
C GLU A 268 -16.02 -12.84 -3.42
N GLY A 269 -17.12 -13.58 -3.57
CA GLY A 269 -17.77 -13.78 -4.87
C GLY A 269 -18.05 -12.43 -5.52
N VAL A 270 -17.53 -12.23 -6.72
CA VAL A 270 -17.74 -11.01 -7.49
C VAL A 270 -19.23 -10.88 -7.78
N ALA A 271 -19.84 -9.77 -7.39
CA ALA A 271 -21.08 -9.30 -8.01
C ALA A 271 -20.74 -8.99 -9.47
N GLY A 272 -20.88 -10.01 -10.32
CA GLY A 272 -20.63 -9.90 -11.76
C GLY A 272 -21.60 -8.90 -12.36
N SER A 273 -21.06 -7.96 -13.13
CA SER A 273 -21.86 -7.17 -14.07
C SER A 273 -22.49 -8.13 -15.08
N PRO A 274 -23.84 -8.20 -15.19
CA PRO A 274 -24.49 -9.06 -16.14
C PRO A 274 -24.45 -8.39 -17.52
N ASN A 275 -23.55 -8.87 -18.37
CA ASN A 275 -23.69 -8.70 -19.80
C ASN A 275 -24.92 -9.52 -20.25
N GLY A 276 -26.04 -8.86 -20.53
CA GLY A 276 -27.23 -9.55 -21.05
C GLY A 276 -28.52 -8.73 -20.98
N ARG A 277 -28.78 -7.92 -22.01
CA ARG A 277 -30.06 -7.24 -22.22
C ARG A 277 -31.08 -8.25 -22.80
N LYS A 278 -32.11 -8.63 -22.04
CA LYS A 278 -33.54 -8.79 -22.44
C LYS A 278 -34.42 -9.41 -21.33
N THR A 279 -35.34 -8.59 -20.80
CA THR A 279 -36.78 -8.80 -20.55
C THR A 279 -37.33 -10.19 -20.16
N GLY A 280 -38.15 -10.24 -19.09
CA GLY A 280 -39.30 -11.17 -19.01
C GLY A 280 -39.62 -11.79 -17.64
N ASN A 281 -40.81 -11.50 -17.13
CA ASN A 281 -41.41 -11.83 -15.82
C ASN A 281 -41.63 -13.33 -15.46
N ARG A 282 -41.73 -13.54 -14.13
CA ARG A 282 -42.62 -14.41 -13.30
C ARG A 282 -42.54 -15.95 -13.25
N GLU A 283 -42.32 -16.38 -11.99
CA GLU A 283 -42.87 -17.55 -11.25
C GLU A 283 -42.65 -18.97 -11.77
N SER A 284 -41.88 -19.76 -10.99
CA SER A 284 -41.99 -21.22 -10.67
C SER A 284 -40.62 -21.67 -10.13
N GLY A 285 -40.39 -22.33 -8.99
CA GLY A 285 -41.20 -22.91 -7.92
C GLY A 285 -40.25 -23.70 -6.99
N THR A 286 -40.46 -23.55 -5.69
CA THR A 286 -40.27 -24.54 -4.59
C THR A 286 -38.99 -25.39 -4.48
N GLY A 287 -38.27 -25.17 -3.37
CA GLY A 287 -37.40 -26.15 -2.70
C GLY A 287 -37.16 -25.72 -1.25
N VAL A 288 -37.81 -26.39 -0.28
CA VAL A 288 -37.79 -26.10 1.17
C VAL A 288 -36.67 -26.90 1.86
N VAL A 289 -36.38 -26.51 3.12
CA VAL A 289 -35.83 -27.28 4.28
C VAL A 289 -34.37 -26.87 4.61
N GLU A 290 -33.96 -26.47 5.83
CA GLU A 290 -34.51 -26.62 7.20
C GLU A 290 -34.02 -25.46 8.10
N VAL A 291 -34.85 -25.00 9.03
CA VAL A 291 -34.48 -24.09 10.12
C VAL A 291 -34.47 -24.89 11.41
N THR A 292 -33.31 -25.04 12.04
CA THR A 292 -33.19 -25.47 13.44
C THR A 292 -32.98 -24.24 14.32
N THR A 293 -34.01 -23.89 15.07
CA THR A 293 -33.98 -22.96 16.20
C THR A 293 -33.37 -23.65 17.43
N SER A 294 -32.37 -23.02 18.03
CA SER A 294 -32.02 -23.25 19.43
C SER A 294 -31.91 -21.89 20.12
N GLU A 295 -32.92 -21.58 20.92
CA GLU A 295 -32.87 -20.56 21.96
C GLU A 295 -31.97 -21.07 23.09
N GLU A 296 -30.88 -20.36 23.37
CA GLU A 296 -30.27 -20.37 24.71
C GLU A 296 -29.86 -18.94 25.06
N GLU A 297 -30.54 -18.40 26.06
CA GLU A 297 -30.12 -17.22 26.80
C GLU A 297 -28.76 -17.48 27.46
N THR A 298 -27.89 -16.46 27.51
CA THR A 298 -26.84 -16.41 28.53
C THR A 298 -26.51 -14.97 28.87
N GLU A 299 -27.03 -14.52 30.01
CA GLU A 299 -26.40 -13.49 30.82
C GLU A 299 -24.97 -13.92 31.15
N GLY A 300 -24.00 -13.01 30.99
CA GLY A 300 -22.60 -13.29 31.29
C GLY A 300 -21.80 -12.01 31.51
N ALA A 301 -21.75 -11.55 32.75
CA ALA A 301 -20.85 -10.50 33.20
C ALA A 301 -19.38 -10.81 32.85
N THR A 302 -18.66 -9.84 32.31
CA THR A 302 -17.23 -9.94 31.97
C THR A 302 -16.40 -10.26 33.22
N PRO A 303 -15.73 -11.42 33.31
CA PRO A 303 -14.87 -11.71 34.45
C PRO A 303 -13.57 -10.89 34.38
N ALA A 304 -13.08 -10.47 35.54
CA ALA A 304 -11.81 -9.74 35.68
C ALA A 304 -10.61 -10.55 35.14
N PRO A 305 -9.58 -9.89 34.58
CA PRO A 305 -8.46 -10.57 33.94
C PRO A 305 -7.66 -11.43 34.93
N ILE A 306 -7.53 -12.71 34.62
CA ILE A 306 -6.72 -13.67 35.37
C ILE A 306 -5.23 -13.35 35.12
N GLN A 307 -4.49 -13.02 36.17
CA GLN A 307 -3.03 -12.92 36.10
C GLN A 307 -2.42 -14.28 35.77
N ARG A 308 -1.91 -14.42 34.55
CA ARG A 308 -1.18 -15.62 34.09
C ARG A 308 0.29 -15.51 34.49
N ALA A 309 0.88 -16.64 34.89
CA ALA A 309 2.32 -16.74 35.05
C ALA A 309 3.01 -16.41 33.72
N LYS A 310 3.92 -15.43 33.74
CA LYS A 310 4.71 -15.04 32.57
C LYS A 310 5.61 -16.22 32.17
N LYS A 311 5.43 -16.73 30.96
CA LYS A 311 6.32 -17.74 30.36
C LYS A 311 7.29 -17.03 29.42
N THR A 312 8.54 -17.49 29.39
CA THR A 312 9.52 -17.04 28.41
C THR A 312 9.00 -17.35 27.01
N LEU A 313 9.25 -16.44 26.06
CA LEU A 313 8.83 -16.64 24.68
C LEU A 313 9.48 -17.91 24.11
N PRO A 314 8.72 -18.79 23.44
CA PRO A 314 9.30 -19.84 22.60
C PRO A 314 10.25 -19.18 21.60
N GLY A 315 11.47 -19.68 21.46
CA GLY A 315 12.48 -19.02 20.63
C GLY A 315 13.63 -18.34 21.38
N LEU A 316 13.54 -18.18 22.71
CA LEU A 316 14.53 -17.43 23.51
C LEU A 316 15.04 -18.25 24.71
N GLU A 317 16.33 -18.58 24.71
CA GLU A 317 17.01 -19.24 25.84
C GLU A 317 18.04 -18.27 26.46
N MET A 318 18.16 -18.27 27.79
CA MET A 318 19.18 -17.50 28.50
C MET A 318 20.36 -18.43 28.83
N GLU A 319 21.47 -18.29 28.10
CA GLU A 319 22.67 -19.08 28.33
C GLU A 319 23.62 -18.33 29.28
N ALA A 320 24.08 -19.00 30.34
CA ALA A 320 25.03 -18.44 31.29
C ALA A 320 26.46 -18.55 30.75
N PHE A 321 27.06 -17.43 30.37
CA PHE A 321 28.42 -17.36 29.89
C PHE A 321 29.37 -16.91 31.01
N THR A 322 30.13 -17.86 31.54
CA THR A 322 31.13 -17.60 32.56
C THR A 322 32.49 -17.34 31.89
N HIS A 323 32.96 -16.09 31.93
CA HIS A 323 34.30 -15.78 31.43
C HIS A 323 35.22 -15.30 32.55
N ARG A 324 36.49 -15.71 32.44
CA ARG A 324 37.57 -15.31 33.34
C ARG A 324 38.21 -14.05 32.77
N TYR A 325 38.25 -12.99 33.55
CA TYR A 325 38.96 -11.76 33.21
C TYR A 325 39.98 -11.45 34.30
N THR A 326 41.07 -10.77 33.93
CA THR A 326 42.04 -10.27 34.90
C THR A 326 41.63 -8.84 35.21
N ASP A 327 41.34 -8.57 36.48
CA ASP A 327 40.84 -7.27 36.90
C ASP A 327 41.98 -6.23 36.78
N PRO A 328 41.76 -5.10 36.07
CA PRO A 328 42.81 -4.13 35.80
C PRO A 328 43.36 -3.42 37.06
N GLU A 329 42.63 -3.44 38.17
CA GLU A 329 43.01 -2.71 39.40
C GLU A 329 43.86 -3.54 40.37
N ASP A 330 43.66 -4.86 40.43
CA ASP A 330 44.35 -5.74 41.39
C ASP A 330 45.14 -6.89 40.72
N GLY A 331 45.01 -7.08 39.40
CA GLY A 331 45.74 -8.10 38.65
C GLY A 331 45.29 -9.54 38.93
N GLU A 332 44.23 -9.75 39.70
CA GLU A 332 43.72 -11.08 40.02
C GLU A 332 42.77 -11.61 38.95
N ARG A 333 42.78 -12.94 38.75
CA ARG A 333 41.87 -13.61 37.81
C ARG A 333 40.50 -13.80 38.47
N LYS A 334 39.55 -12.94 38.12
CA LYS A 334 38.16 -13.03 38.56
C LYS A 334 37.28 -13.67 37.49
N THR A 335 36.15 -14.21 37.93
CA THR A 335 35.19 -14.89 37.05
C THR A 335 33.87 -14.13 37.07
N ARG A 336 33.36 -13.73 35.90
CA ARG A 336 32.06 -13.07 35.75
C ARG A 336 31.13 -13.94 34.92
N THR A 337 29.95 -14.23 35.46
CA THR A 337 28.88 -14.91 34.73
C THR A 337 27.94 -13.86 34.14
N GLU A 338 27.88 -13.82 32.82
CA GLU A 338 26.94 -13.00 32.05
C GLU A 338 25.84 -13.89 31.49
N TYR A 339 24.58 -13.54 31.70
CA TYR A 339 23.47 -14.24 31.05
C TYR A 339 23.21 -13.57 29.70
N ARG A 340 23.29 -14.35 28.61
CA ARG A 340 23.02 -13.86 27.26
C ARG A 340 21.74 -14.49 26.74
N ALA A 341 20.86 -13.66 26.19
CA ALA A 341 19.70 -14.13 25.46
C ALA A 341 20.16 -14.65 24.09
N THR A 342 19.95 -15.93 23.85
CA THR A 342 20.21 -16.59 22.58
C THR A 342 18.88 -16.96 21.95
N ALA A 343 18.72 -16.68 20.66
CA ALA A 343 17.58 -17.20 19.91
C ALA A 343 17.79 -18.72 19.71
N VAL A 344 16.89 -19.52 20.25
CA VAL A 344 16.90 -20.98 20.09
C VAL A 344 15.55 -21.37 19.54
N ASP A 345 15.57 -21.92 18.33
CA ASP A 345 14.42 -22.37 17.54
C ASP A 345 13.69 -21.24 16.75
N LEU A 346 14.06 -21.09 15.48
CA LEU A 346 13.48 -20.09 14.55
C LEU A 346 12.21 -20.58 13.85
N ASN A 347 11.82 -21.83 14.04
CA ASN A 347 10.78 -22.47 13.25
C ASN A 347 9.39 -22.39 13.89
N ILE A 348 8.90 -21.16 14.08
CA ILE A 348 7.47 -20.88 14.38
C ILE A 348 6.62 -20.96 13.09
N ARG A 349 7.17 -21.51 11.99
CA ARG A 349 6.44 -21.65 10.73
C ARG A 349 5.67 -22.97 10.73
N VAL A 350 4.36 -22.89 10.82
CA VAL A 350 3.45 -24.01 10.56
C VAL A 350 3.31 -24.19 9.05
N CYS A 351 3.36 -25.44 8.58
CA CYS A 351 3.32 -25.80 7.16
C CYS A 351 2.12 -25.18 6.41
N ASP A 352 0.96 -25.07 7.03
CA ASP A 352 -0.26 -24.50 6.43
C ASP A 352 -0.13 -23.01 6.06
N GLY A 353 0.72 -22.27 6.77
CA GLY A 353 1.00 -20.86 6.48
C GLY A 353 2.16 -20.63 5.50
N CYS A 354 2.80 -21.70 5.00
CA CYS A 354 3.99 -21.58 4.17
C CYS A 354 3.64 -21.32 2.70
N PHE A 355 4.31 -20.34 2.07
CA PHE A 355 4.11 -20.04 0.65
C PHE A 355 4.43 -21.22 -0.28
N LEU A 356 5.23 -22.18 0.20
CA LEU A 356 5.58 -23.41 -0.50
C LEU A 356 4.65 -24.59 -0.17
N ALA A 357 3.60 -24.43 0.65
CA ALA A 357 2.79 -25.56 1.14
C ALA A 357 2.37 -26.56 0.04
N ARG A 358 1.97 -26.05 -1.15
CA ARG A 358 1.53 -26.88 -2.29
C ARG A 358 2.66 -27.59 -3.05
N LYS A 359 3.91 -27.17 -2.85
CA LYS A 359 5.10 -27.64 -3.59
C LYS A 359 6.22 -28.15 -2.67
N CYS A 360 6.03 -28.09 -1.35
CA CYS A 360 7.01 -28.47 -0.36
C CYS A 360 7.03 -30.00 -0.24
N PRO A 361 8.17 -30.67 -0.47
CA PRO A 361 8.27 -32.12 -0.33
C PRO A 361 7.98 -32.63 1.08
N GLU A 362 8.21 -31.79 2.09
CA GLU A 362 8.07 -32.13 3.52
C GLU A 362 6.82 -31.49 4.14
N TYR A 363 5.80 -31.16 3.34
CA TYR A 363 4.56 -30.58 3.86
C TYR A 363 3.79 -31.61 4.71
N GLN A 364 3.48 -31.22 5.95
CA GLN A 364 2.57 -31.95 6.84
C GLN A 364 1.54 -30.97 7.42
N PRO A 365 0.23 -31.22 7.29
CA PRO A 365 -0.81 -30.32 7.81
C PRO A 365 -0.68 -30.11 9.33
N GLY A 366 -0.80 -28.87 9.80
CA GLY A 366 -0.73 -28.51 11.23
C GLY A 366 0.65 -28.61 11.88
N GLU A 367 1.64 -29.19 11.21
CA GLU A 367 2.98 -29.42 11.76
C GLU A 367 3.92 -28.24 11.53
N SER A 368 4.93 -28.13 12.39
CA SER A 368 6.04 -27.18 12.23
C SER A 368 6.95 -27.56 11.06
N CYS A 369 7.58 -26.57 10.43
CA CYS A 369 8.47 -26.76 9.30
C CYS A 369 9.58 -27.78 9.59
N ALA A 370 9.62 -28.86 8.81
CA ALA A 370 10.61 -29.93 8.92
C ALA A 370 12.05 -29.48 8.61
N TYR A 371 12.21 -28.41 7.84
CA TYR A 371 13.54 -27.87 7.50
C TYR A 371 14.05 -26.97 8.62
N GLU A 372 15.08 -27.42 9.32
CA GLU A 372 15.89 -26.60 10.22
C GLU A 372 17.03 -25.93 9.42
N ILE A 373 17.23 -24.63 9.62
CA ILE A 373 18.37 -23.90 9.05
C ILE A 373 19.31 -23.48 10.20
N PRO A 374 20.16 -24.38 10.70
CA PRO A 374 21.02 -24.08 11.85
C PRO A 374 22.29 -23.36 11.41
N ILE A 375 22.17 -22.11 10.93
CA ILE A 375 23.35 -21.31 10.59
C ILE A 375 23.85 -20.59 11.86
N LYS A 376 24.96 -21.07 12.41
CA LYS A 376 25.68 -20.39 13.51
C LYS A 376 26.98 -19.79 12.97
N VAL A 377 26.97 -18.50 12.69
CA VAL A 377 28.19 -17.76 12.32
C VAL A 377 28.87 -17.25 13.60
N ARG A 378 30.00 -17.88 13.97
CA ARG A 378 30.77 -17.52 15.19
C ARG A 378 32.23 -17.17 14.90
N THR A 379 32.73 -17.46 13.71
CA THR A 379 34.12 -17.27 13.30
C THR A 379 34.22 -16.58 11.94
N LYS A 380 35.37 -15.99 11.62
CA LYS A 380 35.62 -15.32 10.33
C LYS A 380 35.48 -16.32 9.18
N GLU A 381 35.99 -17.53 9.38
CA GLU A 381 35.99 -18.61 8.41
C GLU A 381 34.55 -19.07 8.10
N GLN A 382 33.69 -19.15 9.12
CA GLN A 382 32.26 -19.46 8.93
C GLN A 382 31.52 -18.36 8.19
N TYR A 383 31.89 -17.09 8.38
CA TYR A 383 31.30 -15.98 7.65
C TYR A 383 31.74 -15.96 6.19
N ILE A 384 33.02 -16.21 5.91
CA ILE A 384 33.54 -16.36 4.55
C ILE A 384 32.86 -17.55 3.85
N ALA A 385 32.71 -18.69 4.51
CA ALA A 385 32.01 -19.85 3.97
C ALA A 385 30.52 -19.57 3.65
N LEU A 386 29.86 -18.76 4.49
CA LEU A 386 28.50 -18.29 4.21
C LEU A 386 28.45 -17.38 2.98
N LEU A 387 29.38 -16.43 2.86
CA LEU A 387 29.48 -15.56 1.68
C LEU A 387 29.79 -16.36 0.42
N ASP A 388 30.65 -17.36 0.49
CA ASP A 388 30.92 -18.28 -0.62
C ASP A 388 29.66 -19.01 -1.09
N SER A 389 28.86 -19.48 -0.13
CA SER A 389 27.57 -20.13 -0.43
C SER A 389 26.59 -19.16 -1.11
N LEU A 390 26.53 -17.91 -0.64
CA LEU A 390 25.68 -16.87 -1.25
C LEU A 390 26.14 -16.48 -2.65
N ILE A 391 27.45 -16.34 -2.86
CA ILE A 391 28.05 -16.05 -4.17
C ILE A 391 27.72 -17.19 -5.14
N ALA A 392 27.88 -18.46 -4.72
CA ALA A 392 27.57 -19.62 -5.55
C ALA A 392 26.08 -19.68 -5.95
N MET A 393 25.16 -19.46 -4.99
CA MET A 393 23.72 -19.40 -5.28
C MET A 393 23.37 -18.26 -6.25
N GLN A 394 23.95 -17.09 -6.03
CA GLN A 394 23.71 -15.92 -6.87
C GLN A 394 24.29 -16.10 -8.28
N ALA A 395 25.46 -16.71 -8.40
CA ALA A 395 26.06 -17.07 -9.69
C ALA A 395 25.17 -18.04 -10.47
N ALA A 396 24.62 -19.07 -9.82
CA ALA A 396 23.69 -20.01 -10.46
C ALA A 396 22.44 -19.30 -11.03
N ARG A 397 21.90 -18.31 -10.30
CA ARG A 397 20.78 -17.48 -10.78
C ARG A 397 21.17 -16.66 -12.00
N VAL A 398 22.29 -15.95 -11.95
CA VAL A 398 22.80 -15.14 -13.06
C VAL A 398 23.02 -15.99 -14.32
N PHE A 399 23.65 -17.16 -14.19
CA PHE A 399 23.87 -18.05 -15.34
C PHE A 399 22.58 -18.63 -15.91
N SER A 400 21.60 -18.94 -15.06
CA SER A 400 20.29 -19.41 -15.52
C SER A 400 19.53 -18.32 -16.29
N MET A 401 19.56 -17.08 -15.81
CA MET A 401 18.94 -15.94 -16.51
C MET A 401 19.67 -15.60 -17.81
N ARG A 402 21.00 -15.64 -17.83
CA ARG A 402 21.78 -15.49 -19.06
C ARG A 402 21.42 -16.55 -20.09
N MET A 403 21.28 -17.82 -19.67
CA MET A 403 20.87 -18.89 -20.58
C MET A 403 19.47 -18.63 -21.16
N SER A 404 18.54 -18.14 -20.35
CA SER A 404 17.20 -17.71 -20.82
C SER A 404 17.31 -16.59 -21.84
N GLU A 405 18.13 -15.58 -21.57
CA GLU A 405 18.37 -14.44 -22.47
C GLU A 405 18.92 -14.89 -23.83
N GLU A 406 19.89 -15.81 -23.85
CA GLU A 406 20.46 -16.39 -25.07
C GLU A 406 19.43 -17.20 -25.86
N VAL A 407 18.58 -17.98 -25.19
CA VAL A 407 17.52 -18.77 -25.82
C VAL A 407 16.40 -17.89 -26.39
N GLU A 408 16.11 -16.76 -25.74
CA GLU A 408 15.04 -15.82 -26.14
C GLU A 408 15.48 -14.79 -27.20
N GLY A 409 16.67 -14.96 -27.79
CA GLY A 409 17.15 -14.15 -28.90
C GLY A 409 18.19 -13.08 -28.54
N GLY A 410 18.77 -13.15 -27.33
CA GLY A 410 19.94 -12.38 -26.93
C GLY A 410 19.70 -10.89 -26.68
N TYR A 411 18.44 -10.48 -26.44
CA TYR A 411 18.13 -9.11 -26.06
C TYR A 411 18.43 -8.90 -24.57
N ALA A 412 19.14 -7.82 -24.24
CA ALA A 412 19.50 -7.52 -22.85
C ALA A 412 18.26 -7.44 -21.93
N ASP A 413 18.22 -8.30 -20.92
CA ASP A 413 17.22 -8.29 -19.85
C ASP A 413 17.69 -7.36 -18.70
N PRO A 414 16.94 -6.29 -18.38
CA PRO A 414 17.22 -5.45 -17.22
C PRO A 414 17.29 -6.21 -15.89
N ASN A 415 16.58 -7.34 -15.77
CA ASN A 415 16.61 -8.18 -14.58
C ASN A 415 17.94 -8.93 -14.46
N LEU A 416 18.46 -9.45 -15.57
CA LEU A 416 19.79 -10.09 -15.58
C LEU A 416 20.87 -9.09 -15.16
N SER A 417 20.81 -7.87 -15.69
CA SER A 417 21.76 -6.80 -15.35
C SER A 417 21.77 -6.48 -13.85
N GLN A 418 20.61 -6.37 -13.21
CA GLN A 418 20.50 -6.14 -11.77
C GLN A 418 21.04 -7.31 -10.93
N GLU A 419 20.87 -8.54 -11.40
CA GLU A 419 21.34 -9.74 -10.71
C GLU A 419 22.86 -9.91 -10.86
N MET A 420 23.44 -9.46 -11.98
CA MET A 420 24.89 -9.31 -12.17
C MET A 420 25.48 -8.27 -11.20
N ASP A 421 24.84 -7.09 -11.06
CA ASP A 421 25.25 -6.07 -10.09
C ASP A 421 25.20 -6.58 -8.65
N ARG A 422 24.17 -7.36 -8.32
CA ARG A 422 24.06 -7.99 -6.99
C ARG A 422 25.17 -9.00 -6.74
N MET A 423 25.53 -9.80 -7.75
CA MET A 423 26.67 -10.72 -7.67
C MET A 423 27.98 -9.97 -7.45
N ALA A 424 28.22 -8.89 -8.19
CA ALA A 424 29.42 -8.06 -8.06
C ALA A 424 29.55 -7.48 -6.65
N ARG A 425 28.45 -7.05 -6.03
CA ARG A 425 28.43 -6.57 -4.64
C ARG A 425 28.83 -7.66 -3.63
N PHE A 426 28.38 -8.90 -3.79
CA PHE A 426 28.78 -10.00 -2.90
C PHE A 426 30.27 -10.35 -3.04
N VAL A 427 30.79 -10.35 -4.26
CA VAL A 427 32.23 -10.61 -4.52
C VAL A 427 33.08 -9.50 -3.90
N LYS A 428 32.69 -8.23 -4.08
CA LYS A 428 33.37 -7.10 -3.46
C LYS A 428 33.37 -7.20 -1.93
N LEU A 429 32.22 -7.51 -1.33
CA LEU A 429 32.11 -7.69 0.12
C LEU A 429 33.09 -8.74 0.64
N LYS A 430 33.19 -9.90 -0.03
CA LYS A 430 34.15 -10.95 0.33
C LYS A 430 35.59 -10.44 0.27
N ALA A 431 35.97 -9.77 -0.82
CA ALA A 431 37.31 -9.23 -1.00
C ALA A 431 37.68 -8.21 0.10
N ASP A 432 36.76 -7.29 0.41
CA ASP A 432 36.96 -6.27 1.45
C ASP A 432 37.20 -6.91 2.84
N ILE A 433 36.53 -8.03 3.15
CA ILE A 433 36.69 -8.76 4.42
C ILE A 433 38.01 -9.54 4.50
N GLU A 434 38.45 -10.09 3.37
CA GLU A 434 39.73 -10.80 3.27
C GLU A 434 40.90 -9.82 3.45
N GLU A 435 40.82 -8.63 2.84
CA GLU A 435 41.83 -7.57 2.92
C GLU A 435 41.91 -6.92 4.31
N ALA A 436 40.78 -6.65 4.96
CA ALA A 436 40.73 -5.81 6.16
C ALA A 436 41.13 -6.47 7.49
N GLY A 437 41.68 -7.70 7.51
CA GLY A 437 42.22 -8.30 8.75
C GLY A 437 41.26 -8.23 9.95
N PHE A 438 40.10 -8.89 9.85
CA PHE A 438 38.95 -8.75 10.75
C PHE A 438 39.24 -8.89 12.27
N THR A 439 39.23 -7.79 13.03
CA THR A 439 39.09 -7.79 14.51
C THR A 439 37.65 -7.52 14.93
N PHE A 440 37.00 -8.50 15.57
CA PHE A 440 35.69 -8.33 16.19
C PHE A 440 35.86 -7.80 17.62
N SER A 441 35.76 -6.48 17.83
CA SER A 441 35.58 -5.91 19.16
C SER A 441 34.29 -5.10 19.21
N MET A 442 33.22 -5.72 19.68
CA MET A 442 32.03 -5.00 20.11
C MET A 442 32.28 -4.47 21.52
N LYS A 443 33.06 -3.38 21.63
CA LYS A 443 33.08 -2.55 22.85
C LYS A 443 32.16 -1.37 22.61
N VAL A 444 31.02 -1.36 23.31
CA VAL A 444 30.21 -0.16 23.50
C VAL A 444 31.07 0.82 24.30
N GLN A 445 31.57 1.87 23.66
CA GLN A 445 32.29 2.94 24.32
C GLN A 445 31.52 4.25 24.14
N GLN A 446 30.94 4.70 25.25
CA GLN A 446 30.28 5.98 25.41
C GLN A 446 31.26 7.13 25.13
N LYS A 447 30.77 8.10 24.34
CA LYS A 447 31.24 9.49 24.17
C LYS A 447 32.62 9.73 23.55
N GLY A 448 32.56 10.45 22.42
CA GLY A 448 33.62 11.35 21.95
C GLY A 448 34.31 10.87 20.69
N GLU A 449 34.01 11.54 19.57
CA GLU A 449 34.67 11.45 18.26
C GLU A 449 34.30 10.25 17.35
N ALA A 450 33.95 10.60 16.11
CA ALA A 450 33.27 9.77 15.15
C ALA A 450 34.20 8.70 14.54
N GLN A 451 34.10 7.46 15.03
CA GLN A 451 34.45 6.28 14.24
C GLN A 451 33.17 5.53 13.83
N ILE A 452 32.73 5.84 12.61
CA ILE A 452 31.62 5.18 11.91
C ILE A 452 31.99 3.71 11.73
N GLY A 453 31.32 2.81 12.47
CA GLY A 453 31.53 1.37 12.40
C GLY A 453 31.36 0.82 10.98
N ILE A 454 32.09 -0.24 10.65
CA ILE A 454 32.12 -0.85 9.31
C ILE A 454 30.73 -1.28 8.82
N ILE A 455 29.80 -1.64 9.73
CA ILE A 455 28.38 -1.89 9.39
C ILE A 455 27.68 -0.59 8.93
N SER A 456 28.02 0.56 9.52
CA SER A 456 27.50 1.87 9.11
C SER A 456 28.14 2.39 7.81
N ARG A 457 29.27 1.80 7.36
CA ARG A 457 29.83 1.99 6.00
C ARG A 457 29.25 1.00 4.98
N LEU A 458 28.84 -0.19 5.41
CA LEU A 458 28.15 -1.19 4.59
C LEU A 458 26.67 -0.86 4.35
N PHE A 459 26.06 -0.08 5.25
CA PHE A 459 24.68 0.38 5.12
C PHE A 459 24.53 1.90 4.94
N GLY A 460 25.62 2.67 5.01
CA GLY A 460 25.65 4.10 4.73
C GLY A 460 24.77 4.97 5.66
N LYS A 461 25.34 6.05 6.16
CA LYS A 461 24.58 7.30 6.36
C LYS A 461 24.26 7.86 4.97
N GLU A 462 23.32 7.20 4.30
CA GLU A 462 22.51 7.57 3.14
C GLU A 462 21.69 6.33 2.75
N ALA A 463 20.93 5.81 3.72
CA ALA A 463 19.59 5.32 3.43
C ALA A 463 18.64 6.53 3.56
N GLY A 464 18.94 7.60 2.80
CA GLY A 464 17.87 8.44 2.31
C GLY A 464 17.00 7.52 1.46
N GLY A 465 15.69 7.56 1.68
CA GLY A 465 14.75 6.78 0.89
C GLY A 465 15.02 6.93 -0.59
N ALA A 466 14.43 6.02 -1.39
CA ALA A 466 14.31 6.22 -2.82
C ALA A 466 14.05 7.70 -3.11
N PRO A 467 14.74 8.34 -4.08
CA PRO A 467 14.48 9.72 -4.38
C PRO A 467 12.98 9.88 -4.50
N ALA A 468 12.40 10.68 -3.60
CA ALA A 468 11.14 11.30 -3.89
C ALA A 468 11.34 11.87 -5.29
N LEU A 469 10.52 11.42 -6.23
CA LEU A 469 10.42 12.03 -7.53
C LEU A 469 9.95 13.46 -7.28
N SER A 470 10.88 14.36 -6.99
CA SER A 470 10.70 15.77 -7.27
C SER A 470 10.44 15.84 -8.76
N PRO A 471 9.32 16.45 -9.20
CA PRO A 471 9.09 16.68 -10.61
C PRO A 471 10.18 17.64 -11.10
N ALA A 472 11.15 17.11 -11.83
CA ALA A 472 12.06 17.92 -12.61
C ALA A 472 11.25 18.53 -13.77
N GLY A 473 11.05 19.83 -13.70
CA GLY A 473 10.41 20.63 -14.74
C GLY A 473 9.41 21.64 -14.18
N THR A 474 9.89 22.61 -13.41
CA THR A 474 9.19 23.89 -13.24
C THR A 474 9.13 24.57 -14.60
N VAL A 475 8.07 24.32 -15.35
CA VAL A 475 7.62 25.21 -16.42
C VAL A 475 6.92 26.36 -15.71
N SER A 476 7.34 27.60 -15.96
CA SER A 476 6.70 28.76 -15.33
C SER A 476 5.24 28.84 -15.77
N VAL A 477 4.38 29.43 -14.93
CA VAL A 477 2.95 29.63 -15.25
C VAL A 477 2.78 30.41 -16.56
N GLU A 478 3.74 31.28 -16.90
CA GLU A 478 3.76 32.04 -18.15
C GLU A 478 4.07 31.15 -19.38
N GLU A 479 4.94 30.15 -19.25
CA GLU A 479 5.21 29.18 -20.33
C GLU A 479 4.07 28.18 -20.53
N ALA A 480 3.35 27.83 -19.46
CA ALA A 480 2.15 26.98 -19.53
C ALA A 480 0.96 27.71 -20.20
N LEU A 481 0.86 29.03 -20.04
CA LEU A 481 -0.18 29.86 -20.68
C LEU A 481 0.11 30.11 -22.16
N GLY A 482 1.38 30.22 -22.56
CA GLY A 482 1.77 30.37 -23.97
C GLY A 482 1.48 29.14 -24.85
N GLN A 483 1.46 27.93 -24.28
CA GLN A 483 1.19 26.68 -25.01
C GLN A 483 -0.31 26.39 -25.22
N LEU A 484 -1.21 27.15 -24.58
CA LEU A 484 -2.66 26.94 -24.64
C LEU A 484 -3.40 27.91 -25.58
N GLY A 485 -2.69 28.74 -26.35
CA GLY A 485 -3.30 29.56 -27.39
C GLY A 485 -4.39 30.52 -26.90
N VAL A 486 -4.27 31.03 -25.66
CA VAL A 486 -5.15 32.10 -25.17
C VAL A 486 -4.55 33.43 -25.59
N VAL A 487 -5.19 34.05 -26.60
CA VAL A 487 -4.90 35.39 -27.09
C VAL A 487 -5.69 36.40 -26.24
N ASP A 488 -4.98 37.43 -25.79
CA ASP A 488 -5.40 38.73 -25.27
C ASP A 488 -6.35 38.81 -24.05
N ALA A 489 -5.85 39.42 -22.97
CA ALA A 489 -6.54 40.53 -22.31
C ALA A 489 -5.57 41.36 -21.47
N GLU A 490 -5.62 42.67 -21.71
CA GLU A 490 -4.74 43.73 -21.22
C GLU A 490 -4.67 43.85 -19.70
N VAL A 491 -3.47 44.16 -19.21
CA VAL A 491 -3.22 44.66 -17.85
C VAL A 491 -3.69 46.11 -17.78
N VAL A 492 -4.64 46.39 -16.90
CA VAL A 492 -4.85 47.73 -16.34
C VAL A 492 -4.71 47.61 -14.83
N GLU A 493 -3.86 48.49 -14.28
CA GLU A 493 -3.34 48.53 -12.90
C GLU A 493 -4.36 48.32 -11.78
#